data_AF-A0A1F3NRB1-F1
#
_entry.id   AF-A0A1F3NRB1-F1
#
_cell.length_a   1.000
_cell.length_b   1.000
_cell.length_c   1.000
_cell.angle_alpha   90.00
_cell.angle_beta   90.00
_cell.angle_gamma   90.00
#
_symmetry.space_group_name_H-M   'P 1'
#
loop_
_entity.id
_entity.type
_entity.pdbx_description
1 polymer ?
#
loop_
_entity_poly.entity_id
_entity_poly.type
_entity_poly.pdbx_seq_one_letter_code
_entity_poly.pdbx_strand_id
1 'polypeptide(L)'
;MSMITIFLAQTKGGAAIEILSLLLVSAIIGYITAWLYYKSVYKRKIKDVESEKHELNNRIVNLNRSIGDLQKNLSEKDNEIELLNIAQSKRFLDYNSFGTATKAEKDDLKMISGIGGWIKEKLNVLDIYTFKQISNFTAEDVQLVTDIIEYFPVRIERDEWIYQAGELVRIAGNKAEVLEIIPGRIEKDDWIGQARELAKKQH
;
A
#
# COMPACT_ATOMS: atom_id res chain seq x y z
N MET A 1 47.74 69.42 38.50
CA MET A 1 48.19 68.27 37.71
C MET A 1 49.63 67.99 38.11
N SER A 2 49.85 66.98 38.95
CA SER A 2 51.09 66.80 39.74
C SER A 2 52.19 66.11 38.92
N MET A 3 53.45 66.52 39.09
CA MET A 3 54.65 66.00 38.41
C MET A 3 54.83 64.47 38.54
N ILE A 4 54.18 63.84 39.55
CA ILE A 4 54.17 62.39 39.78
C ILE A 4 53.32 61.65 38.73
N THR A 5 52.24 62.26 38.21
CA THR A 5 51.44 61.62 37.15
C THR A 5 52.18 61.59 35.81
N ILE A 6 53.17 62.47 35.61
CA ILE A 6 53.99 62.50 34.39
C ILE A 6 55.13 61.47 34.47
N PHE A 7 55.71 61.24 35.66
CA PHE A 7 56.86 60.33 35.80
C PHE A 7 56.48 58.83 35.73
N LEU A 8 55.26 58.46 36.13
CA LEU A 8 54.73 57.11 35.91
C LEU A 8 54.52 56.78 34.42
N ALA A 9 54.46 57.79 33.54
CA ALA A 9 54.30 57.60 32.10
C ALA A 9 55.59 57.19 31.36
N GLN A 10 56.76 57.14 32.02
CA GLN A 10 58.06 56.87 31.36
C GLN A 10 58.68 55.49 31.64
N THR A 11 57.93 54.53 32.17
CA THR A 11 58.42 53.13 32.26
C THR A 11 57.78 52.27 31.18
N LYS A 12 58.58 51.52 30.40
CA LYS A 12 58.08 50.61 29.35
C LYS A 12 57.01 49.63 29.88
N GLY A 13 57.08 49.27 31.16
CA GLY A 13 56.09 48.42 31.84
C GLY A 13 54.75 49.12 32.10
N GLY A 14 54.73 50.40 32.45
CA GLY A 14 53.49 51.16 32.66
C GLY A 14 52.67 51.27 31.38
N ALA A 15 53.31 51.64 30.27
CA ALA A 15 52.67 51.72 28.96
C ALA A 15 52.11 50.35 28.49
N ALA A 16 52.81 49.25 28.78
CA ALA A 16 52.34 47.91 28.42
C ALA A 16 51.07 47.51 29.18
N ILE A 17 50.99 47.81 30.48
CA ILE A 17 49.80 47.52 31.31
C ILE A 17 48.58 48.33 30.84
N GLU A 18 48.79 49.60 30.48
CA GLU A 18 47.72 50.47 29.96
C GLU A 18 47.17 49.95 28.63
N ILE A 19 48.05 49.58 27.68
CA ILE A 19 47.64 48.97 26.40
C ILE A 19 46.87 47.67 26.64
N LEU A 20 47.35 46.79 27.52
CA LEU A 20 46.64 45.55 27.85
C LEU A 20 45.26 45.83 28.47
N SER A 21 45.14 46.86 29.30
CA SER A 21 43.87 47.27 29.90
C SER A 21 42.88 47.75 28.83
N LEU A 22 43.33 48.56 27.86
CA LEU A 22 42.51 49.03 26.75
C LEU A 22 42.07 47.88 25.82
N LEU A 23 42.96 46.92 25.56
CA LEU A 23 42.61 45.71 24.80
C LEU A 23 41.57 44.87 25.52
N LEU A 24 41.69 44.72 26.84
CA LEU A 24 40.73 43.98 27.64
C LEU A 24 39.35 44.66 27.64
N VAL A 25 39.31 45.99 27.82
CA VAL A 25 38.07 46.76 27.77
C VAL A 25 37.39 46.68 26.40
N SER A 26 38.15 46.83 25.31
CA SER A 26 37.60 46.73 23.95
C SER A 26 37.08 45.32 23.63
N ALA A 27 37.79 44.27 24.06
CA ALA A 27 37.33 42.89 23.93
C ALA A 27 36.03 42.64 24.72
N ILE A 28 35.92 43.17 25.93
CA ILE A 28 34.70 43.06 26.77
C ILE A 28 33.52 43.77 26.09
N ILE A 29 33.72 44.99 25.58
CA ILE A 29 32.67 45.74 24.87
C ILE A 29 32.23 44.99 23.61
N GLY A 30 33.18 44.47 22.83
CA GLY A 30 32.89 43.66 21.64
C GLY A 30 32.09 42.40 21.99
N TYR A 31 32.48 41.69 23.05
CA TYR A 31 31.76 40.50 23.53
C TYR A 31 30.33 40.83 23.97
N ILE A 32 30.13 41.88 24.77
CA ILE A 32 28.82 42.27 25.28
C ILE A 32 27.90 42.73 24.13
N THR A 33 28.40 43.54 23.20
CA THR A 33 27.63 44.01 22.04
C THR A 33 27.25 42.85 21.12
N ALA A 34 28.15 41.91 20.85
CA ALA A 34 27.87 40.69 20.11
C ALA A 34 26.82 39.79 20.82
N TRP A 35 26.94 39.61 22.13
CA TRP A 35 26.00 38.84 22.93
C TRP A 35 24.59 39.45 22.93
N LEU A 36 24.48 40.78 23.07
CA LEU A 36 23.19 41.49 23.03
C LEU A 36 22.55 41.40 21.63
N TYR A 37 23.34 41.57 20.58
CA TYR A 37 22.87 41.44 19.20
C TYR A 37 22.40 40.01 18.89
N TYR A 38 23.19 39.00 19.29
CA TYR A 38 22.82 37.58 19.21
C TYR A 38 21.49 37.28 19.90
N LYS A 39 21.36 37.73 21.14
CA LYS A 39 20.18 37.49 21.97
C LYS A 39 18.92 38.16 21.41
N SER A 40 19.03 39.38 20.88
CA SER A 40 17.88 40.16 20.43
C SER A 40 17.43 39.76 19.02
N VAL A 41 18.36 39.72 18.07
CA VAL A 41 18.03 39.61 16.64
C VAL A 41 18.08 38.17 16.16
N TYR A 42 19.19 37.45 16.39
CA TYR A 42 19.34 36.09 15.88
C TYR A 42 18.39 35.11 16.55
N LYS A 43 18.16 35.24 17.87
CA LYS A 43 17.21 34.38 18.58
C LYS A 43 15.79 34.46 18.00
N ARG A 44 15.32 35.66 17.63
CA ARG A 44 14.00 35.85 17.00
C ARG A 44 13.97 35.23 15.61
N LYS A 45 14.94 35.58 14.75
CA LYS A 45 15.04 35.03 13.39
C LYS A 45 15.10 33.50 13.38
N ILE A 46 15.85 32.89 14.30
CA ILE A 46 15.92 31.43 14.42
C ILE A 46 14.54 30.85 14.78
N LYS A 47 13.85 31.46 15.74
CA LYS A 47 12.51 31.02 16.15
C LYS A 47 11.50 31.15 15.00
N ASP A 48 11.54 32.25 14.26
CA ASP A 48 10.63 32.50 13.14
C ASP A 48 10.86 31.44 12.04
N VAL A 49 12.12 31.22 11.65
CA VAL A 49 12.50 30.18 10.68
C VAL A 49 12.11 28.77 11.16
N GLU A 50 12.27 28.49 12.45
CA GLU A 50 11.88 27.20 13.03
C GLU A 50 10.36 27.02 13.01
N SER A 51 9.59 28.09 13.25
CA SER A 51 8.13 28.07 13.16
C SER A 51 7.62 27.90 11.73
N GLU A 52 8.21 28.60 10.75
CA GLU A 52 7.91 28.45 9.33
C GLU A 52 8.23 27.03 8.85
N LYS A 53 9.38 26.48 9.25
CA LYS A 53 9.74 25.08 8.97
C LYS A 53 8.70 24.12 9.54
N HIS A 54 8.25 24.34 10.77
CA HIS A 54 7.24 23.50 11.40
C HIS A 54 5.89 23.58 10.66
N GLU A 55 5.46 24.79 10.28
CA GLU A 55 4.25 24.97 9.47
C GLU A 55 4.36 24.28 8.12
N LEU A 56 5.49 24.45 7.42
CA LEU A 56 5.73 23.82 6.13
C LEU A 56 5.72 22.29 6.24
N ASN A 57 6.34 21.74 7.29
CA ASN A 57 6.28 20.31 7.57
C ASN A 57 4.84 19.82 7.79
N ASN A 58 4.03 20.57 8.54
CA ASN A 58 2.61 20.22 8.74
C ASN A 58 1.84 20.27 7.41
N ARG A 59 2.10 21.26 6.55
CA ARG A 59 1.53 21.33 5.20
C ARG A 59 1.93 20.12 4.35
N ILE A 60 3.20 19.71 4.38
CA ILE A 60 3.70 18.52 3.67
C ILE A 60 2.95 17.26 4.13
N VAL A 61 2.79 17.07 5.44
CA VAL A 61 2.06 15.92 6.00
C VAL A 61 0.61 15.89 5.52
N ASN A 62 -0.07 17.04 5.51
CA ASN A 62 -1.45 17.14 5.04
C ASN A 62 -1.57 16.88 3.54
N LEU A 63 -0.67 17.43 2.73
CA LEU A 63 -0.62 17.18 1.29
C LEU A 63 -0.37 15.70 0.99
N ASN A 64 0.54 15.05 1.71
CA ASN A 64 0.80 13.61 1.55
C ASN A 64 -0.45 12.78 1.88
N ARG A 65 -1.22 13.17 2.90
CA ARG A 65 -2.50 12.53 3.20
C ARG A 65 -3.49 12.69 2.04
N SER A 66 -3.66 13.92 1.54
CA SER A 66 -4.54 14.19 0.40
C SER A 66 -4.11 13.45 -0.87
N ILE A 67 -2.81 13.32 -1.13
CA ILE A 67 -2.29 12.52 -2.24
C ILE A 67 -2.69 11.05 -2.07
N GLY A 68 -2.54 10.49 -0.87
CA GLY A 68 -2.97 9.13 -0.57
C GLY A 68 -4.47 8.91 -0.78
N ASP A 69 -5.30 9.85 -0.32
CA ASP A 69 -6.75 9.81 -0.50
C ASP A 69 -7.13 9.88 -1.99
N LEU A 70 -6.48 10.76 -2.76
CA LEU A 70 -6.69 10.90 -4.20
C LEU A 70 -6.27 9.65 -4.97
N GLN A 71 -5.13 9.04 -4.60
CA GLN A 71 -4.67 7.79 -5.20
C GLN A 71 -5.66 6.65 -4.97
N LYS A 72 -6.23 6.58 -3.76
CA LYS A 72 -7.28 5.60 -3.44
C LYS A 72 -8.53 5.83 -4.30
N ASN A 73 -9.02 7.06 -4.37
CA ASN A 73 -10.20 7.38 -5.19
C ASN A 73 -9.97 7.10 -6.68
N LEU A 74 -8.75 7.36 -7.18
CA LEU A 74 -8.39 7.05 -8.56
C LEU A 74 -8.43 5.54 -8.81
N SER A 75 -7.84 4.73 -7.92
CA SER A 75 -7.91 3.27 -8.01
C SER A 75 -9.35 2.74 -7.96
N GLU A 76 -10.21 3.33 -7.13
CA GLU A 76 -11.64 2.97 -7.09
C GLU A 76 -12.34 3.28 -8.42
N LYS A 77 -12.01 4.42 -9.04
CA LYS A 77 -12.55 4.82 -10.35
C LYS A 77 -12.04 3.95 -11.48
N ASP A 78 -10.77 3.55 -11.46
CA ASP A 78 -10.21 2.64 -12.45
C ASP A 78 -10.93 1.29 -12.40
N ASN A 79 -11.18 0.74 -11.20
CA ASN A 79 -11.98 -0.47 -11.02
C ASN A 79 -13.41 -0.30 -11.54
N GLU A 80 -14.04 0.86 -11.30
CA GLU A 80 -15.40 1.16 -11.80
C GLU A 80 -15.44 1.16 -13.34
N ILE A 81 -14.46 1.80 -14.00
CA ILE A 81 -14.34 1.83 -15.46
C ILE A 81 -14.16 0.42 -16.02
N GLU A 82 -13.32 -0.38 -15.38
CA GLU A 82 -13.07 -1.76 -15.78
C GLU A 82 -14.35 -2.61 -15.70
N LEU A 83 -15.08 -2.55 -14.58
CA LEU A 83 -16.36 -3.25 -14.44
C LEU A 83 -17.40 -2.77 -15.45
N LEU A 84 -17.43 -1.47 -15.79
CA LEU A 84 -18.31 -0.93 -16.82
C LEU A 84 -17.94 -1.45 -18.22
N ASN A 85 -16.66 -1.54 -18.55
CA ASN A 85 -16.20 -2.10 -19.82
C ASN A 85 -16.59 -3.58 -19.93
N ILE A 86 -16.42 -4.35 -18.86
CA ILE A 86 -16.85 -5.75 -18.78
C ILE A 86 -18.38 -5.86 -18.93
N ALA A 87 -19.15 -4.99 -18.27
CA ALA A 87 -20.60 -4.95 -18.38
C ALA A 87 -21.07 -4.66 -19.82
N GLN A 88 -20.35 -3.81 -20.56
CA GLN A 88 -20.65 -3.56 -21.97
C GLN A 88 -20.35 -4.78 -22.86
N SER A 89 -19.36 -5.59 -22.47
CA SER A 89 -18.97 -6.80 -23.19
C SER A 89 -19.96 -7.96 -23.05
N LYS A 90 -20.93 -7.89 -22.13
CA LYS A 90 -22.03 -8.87 -22.00
C LYS A 90 -22.70 -9.22 -23.33
N ARG A 91 -22.81 -8.25 -24.24
CA ARG A 91 -23.46 -8.40 -25.55
C ARG A 91 -22.76 -9.39 -26.49
N PHE A 92 -21.51 -9.74 -26.20
CA PHE A 92 -20.72 -10.66 -27.01
C PHE A 92 -20.87 -12.12 -26.53
N LEU A 93 -21.37 -12.35 -25.32
CA LEU A 93 -21.52 -13.69 -24.75
C LEU A 93 -22.77 -14.39 -25.29
N ASP A 94 -22.65 -15.68 -25.60
CA ASP A 94 -23.78 -16.54 -25.96
C ASP A 94 -24.33 -17.28 -24.73
N TYR A 95 -25.28 -16.65 -24.04
CA TYR A 95 -25.94 -17.26 -22.88
C TYR A 95 -26.77 -18.51 -23.22
N ASN A 96 -27.03 -18.80 -24.51
CA ASN A 96 -27.68 -20.06 -24.88
C ASN A 96 -26.72 -21.24 -24.78
N SER A 97 -25.41 -20.99 -24.87
CA SER A 97 -24.37 -22.01 -24.76
C SER A 97 -24.29 -22.56 -23.33
N PHE A 98 -24.07 -21.67 -22.36
CA PHE A 98 -23.81 -22.07 -20.96
C PHE A 98 -24.99 -21.84 -20.00
N GLY A 99 -26.03 -21.12 -20.43
CA GLY A 99 -27.24 -20.88 -19.66
C GLY A 99 -27.28 -19.54 -18.91
N THR A 100 -28.44 -19.25 -18.34
CA THR A 100 -28.71 -18.03 -17.55
C THR A 100 -28.98 -18.37 -16.09
N ALA A 101 -28.64 -17.45 -15.21
CA ALA A 101 -28.96 -17.53 -13.78
C ALA A 101 -29.21 -16.13 -13.24
N THR A 102 -29.99 -16.05 -12.16
CA THR A 102 -30.23 -14.82 -11.43
C THR A 102 -29.27 -14.70 -10.25
N LYS A 103 -29.11 -13.47 -9.74
CA LYS A 103 -28.30 -13.21 -8.53
C LYS A 103 -28.79 -13.98 -7.30
N ALA A 104 -30.06 -14.37 -7.26
CA ALA A 104 -30.63 -15.15 -6.15
C ALA A 104 -30.15 -16.62 -6.16
N GLU A 105 -29.74 -17.12 -7.32
CA GLU A 105 -29.28 -18.51 -7.52
C GLU A 105 -27.75 -18.62 -7.40
N LYS A 106 -27.08 -17.57 -6.92
CA LYS A 106 -25.64 -17.46 -6.97
C LYS A 106 -24.93 -18.48 -6.07
N ASP A 107 -24.00 -19.21 -6.68
CA ASP A 107 -23.07 -20.10 -6.01
C ASP A 107 -21.84 -19.35 -5.48
N ASP A 108 -21.13 -19.96 -4.52
CA ASP A 108 -19.82 -19.44 -4.10
C ASP A 108 -18.73 -19.85 -5.10
N LEU A 109 -18.63 -19.13 -6.22
CA LEU A 109 -17.63 -19.41 -7.27
C LEU A 109 -16.18 -19.46 -6.78
N LYS A 110 -15.88 -18.86 -5.60
CA LYS A 110 -14.54 -18.97 -4.96
C LYS A 110 -14.19 -20.40 -4.54
N MET A 111 -15.16 -21.33 -4.58
CA MET A 111 -14.89 -22.73 -4.35
C MET A 111 -14.00 -23.33 -5.46
N ILE A 112 -14.13 -22.83 -6.69
CA ILE A 112 -13.27 -23.21 -7.82
C ILE A 112 -11.90 -22.56 -7.65
N SER A 113 -10.85 -23.38 -7.76
CA SER A 113 -9.47 -22.91 -7.70
C SER A 113 -9.17 -21.92 -8.82
N GLY A 114 -8.50 -20.82 -8.49
CA GLY A 114 -8.19 -19.75 -9.45
C GLY A 114 -9.26 -18.65 -9.54
N ILE A 115 -10.48 -18.89 -9.03
CA ILE A 115 -11.49 -17.84 -8.90
C ILE A 115 -11.31 -17.10 -7.57
N GLY A 116 -10.59 -15.98 -7.62
CA GLY A 116 -10.50 -15.02 -6.51
C GLY A 116 -11.75 -14.13 -6.37
N GLY A 117 -11.80 -13.31 -5.32
CA GLY A 117 -12.90 -12.36 -5.10
C GLY A 117 -13.12 -11.41 -6.27
N TRP A 118 -12.01 -10.93 -6.86
CA TRP A 118 -11.99 -10.05 -8.03
C TRP A 118 -12.54 -10.72 -9.29
N ILE A 119 -12.06 -11.93 -9.61
CA ILE A 119 -12.54 -12.70 -10.77
C ILE A 119 -14.02 -13.02 -10.63
N LYS A 120 -14.46 -13.44 -9.43
CA LYS A 120 -15.87 -13.64 -9.14
C LYS A 120 -16.68 -12.37 -9.41
N GLU A 121 -16.19 -11.20 -9.05
CA GLU A 121 -16.88 -9.92 -9.29
C GLU A 121 -17.09 -9.67 -10.78
N LYS A 122 -16.04 -9.83 -11.59
CA LYS A 122 -16.11 -9.75 -13.06
C LYS A 122 -17.11 -10.76 -13.65
N LEU A 123 -17.08 -12.00 -13.21
CA LEU A 123 -18.04 -13.04 -13.65
C LEU A 123 -19.48 -12.67 -13.31
N ASN A 124 -19.74 -12.15 -12.11
CA ASN A 124 -21.08 -11.68 -11.75
C ASN A 124 -21.52 -10.51 -12.60
N VAL A 125 -20.60 -9.60 -12.94
CA VAL A 125 -20.91 -8.53 -13.89
C VAL A 125 -21.39 -9.15 -15.19
N LEU A 126 -20.76 -10.22 -15.68
CA LEU A 126 -21.19 -10.96 -16.88
C LEU A 126 -22.42 -11.87 -16.69
N ASP A 127 -23.17 -11.75 -15.59
CA ASP A 127 -24.31 -12.61 -15.25
C ASP A 127 -24.00 -14.11 -15.16
N ILE A 128 -22.73 -14.44 -14.86
CA ILE A 128 -22.25 -15.79 -14.55
C ILE A 128 -22.21 -15.92 -13.03
N TYR A 129 -23.17 -16.64 -12.47
CA TYR A 129 -23.40 -16.73 -11.02
C TYR A 129 -23.25 -18.15 -10.48
N THR A 130 -23.34 -19.18 -11.32
CA THR A 130 -23.47 -20.58 -10.88
C THR A 130 -22.34 -21.47 -11.35
N PHE A 131 -22.08 -22.54 -10.60
CA PHE A 131 -21.20 -23.62 -11.05
C PHE A 131 -21.73 -24.27 -12.32
N LYS A 132 -23.06 -24.37 -12.47
CA LYS A 132 -23.70 -24.95 -13.66
C LYS A 132 -23.39 -24.18 -14.95
N GLN A 133 -23.35 -22.85 -14.89
CA GLN A 133 -22.95 -22.05 -16.06
C GLN A 133 -21.49 -22.35 -16.43
N ILE A 134 -20.58 -22.30 -15.46
CA ILE A 134 -19.15 -22.53 -15.70
C ILE A 134 -18.88 -23.97 -16.19
N SER A 135 -19.62 -24.97 -15.70
CA SER A 135 -19.46 -26.36 -16.13
C SER A 135 -19.88 -26.59 -17.59
N ASN A 136 -20.68 -25.68 -18.16
CA ASN A 136 -21.18 -25.78 -19.53
C ASN A 136 -20.37 -24.95 -20.54
N PHE A 137 -19.32 -24.27 -20.12
CA PHE A 137 -18.51 -23.48 -21.05
C PHE A 137 -17.91 -24.34 -22.16
N THR A 138 -18.09 -23.88 -23.39
CA THR A 138 -17.35 -24.38 -24.56
C THR A 138 -15.95 -23.79 -24.61
N ALA A 139 -15.09 -24.30 -25.50
CA ALA A 139 -13.75 -23.73 -25.69
C ALA A 139 -13.84 -22.26 -26.15
N GLU A 140 -14.82 -21.95 -26.99
CA GLU A 140 -15.12 -20.61 -27.47
C GLU A 140 -15.57 -19.69 -26.32
N ASP A 141 -16.45 -20.17 -25.44
CA ASP A 141 -16.88 -19.42 -24.25
C ASP A 141 -15.70 -19.14 -23.31
N VAL A 142 -14.83 -20.13 -23.08
CA VAL A 142 -13.64 -19.97 -22.24
C VAL A 142 -12.72 -18.89 -22.79
N GLN A 143 -12.44 -18.91 -24.09
CA GLN A 143 -11.59 -17.93 -24.74
C GLN A 143 -12.20 -16.52 -24.61
N LEU A 144 -13.48 -16.38 -24.95
CA LEU A 144 -14.17 -15.10 -24.93
C LEU A 144 -14.29 -14.53 -23.50
N VAL A 145 -14.66 -15.36 -22.53
CA VAL A 145 -14.72 -14.95 -21.13
C VAL A 145 -13.34 -14.54 -20.63
N THR A 146 -12.28 -15.31 -20.93
CA THR A 146 -10.90 -14.99 -20.55
C THR A 146 -10.47 -13.62 -21.07
N ASP A 147 -10.76 -13.34 -22.34
CA ASP A 147 -10.44 -12.05 -22.98
C ASP A 147 -11.22 -10.90 -22.36
N ILE A 148 -12.53 -11.08 -22.11
CA ILE A 148 -13.39 -10.04 -21.53
C ILE A 148 -13.00 -9.70 -20.10
N ILE A 149 -12.72 -10.72 -19.26
CA ILE A 149 -12.35 -10.49 -17.86
C ILE A 149 -10.87 -10.12 -17.70
N GLU A 150 -10.12 -9.98 -18.80
CA GLU A 150 -8.68 -9.71 -18.83
C GLU A 150 -7.88 -10.64 -17.89
N TYR A 151 -8.27 -11.92 -17.85
CA TYR A 151 -7.57 -12.92 -17.04
C TYR A 151 -6.44 -13.54 -17.87
N PHE A 152 -5.40 -14.03 -17.19
CA PHE A 152 -4.25 -14.57 -17.91
C PHE A 152 -4.69 -15.73 -18.82
N PRO A 153 -4.21 -15.77 -20.08
CA PRO A 153 -4.53 -16.84 -21.00
C PRO A 153 -4.27 -18.22 -20.39
N VAL A 154 -5.07 -19.21 -20.78
CA VAL A 154 -4.92 -20.64 -20.38
C VAL A 154 -5.25 -20.91 -18.91
N ARG A 155 -5.57 -19.90 -18.09
CA ARG A 155 -5.80 -20.13 -16.65
C ARG A 155 -7.10 -20.85 -16.35
N ILE A 156 -8.16 -20.62 -17.12
CA ILE A 156 -9.44 -21.28 -16.89
C ILE A 156 -9.29 -22.80 -17.11
N GLU A 157 -8.50 -23.17 -18.12
CA GLU A 157 -8.17 -24.54 -18.49
C GLU A 157 -7.16 -25.15 -17.52
N ARG A 158 -6.06 -24.44 -17.23
CA ARG A 158 -5.00 -24.90 -16.30
C ARG A 158 -5.51 -25.05 -14.87
N ASP A 159 -6.35 -24.12 -14.43
CA ASP A 159 -6.97 -24.18 -13.11
C ASP A 159 -8.27 -25.02 -13.15
N GLU A 160 -8.56 -25.72 -14.26
CA GLU A 160 -9.62 -26.72 -14.45
C GLU A 160 -11.02 -26.27 -13.99
N TRP A 161 -11.42 -25.05 -14.35
CA TRP A 161 -12.66 -24.46 -13.85
C TRP A 161 -13.89 -25.27 -14.24
N ILE A 162 -13.97 -25.71 -15.50
CA ILE A 162 -15.13 -26.47 -16.02
C ILE A 162 -15.29 -27.78 -15.24
N TYR A 163 -14.19 -28.52 -15.04
CA TYR A 163 -14.20 -29.79 -14.32
C TYR A 163 -14.60 -29.61 -12.85
N GLN A 164 -13.97 -28.67 -12.15
CA GLN A 164 -14.30 -28.38 -10.74
C GLN A 164 -15.74 -27.90 -10.57
N ALA A 165 -16.23 -27.07 -11.49
CA ALA A 165 -17.61 -26.61 -11.49
C ALA A 165 -18.58 -27.79 -11.69
N GLY A 166 -18.28 -28.71 -12.60
CA GLY A 166 -19.07 -29.92 -12.82
C GLY A 166 -19.15 -30.80 -11.57
N GLU A 167 -18.02 -31.02 -10.88
CA GLU A 167 -18.04 -31.75 -9.62
C GLU A 167 -18.85 -31.02 -8.55
N LEU A 168 -18.67 -29.70 -8.40
CA LEU A 168 -19.44 -28.89 -7.45
C LEU A 168 -20.95 -28.96 -7.71
N VAL A 169 -21.38 -29.00 -8.98
CA VAL A 169 -22.79 -29.24 -9.32
C VAL A 169 -23.26 -30.62 -8.84
N ARG A 170 -22.44 -31.66 -9.05
CA ARG A 170 -22.77 -33.05 -8.69
C ARG A 170 -22.98 -33.24 -7.20
N ILE A 171 -22.19 -32.54 -6.38
CA ILE A 171 -22.20 -32.66 -4.92
C ILE A 171 -22.90 -31.48 -4.21
N ALA A 172 -23.74 -30.74 -4.94
CA ALA A 172 -24.50 -29.59 -4.42
C ALA A 172 -23.65 -28.52 -3.70
N GLY A 173 -22.44 -28.26 -4.20
CA GLY A 173 -21.56 -27.19 -3.71
C GLY A 173 -20.69 -27.53 -2.49
N ASN A 174 -20.58 -28.80 -2.08
CA ASN A 174 -19.78 -29.17 -0.91
C ASN A 174 -18.26 -29.30 -1.22
N LYS A 175 -17.52 -28.20 -1.17
CA LYS A 175 -16.07 -28.19 -1.50
C LYS A 175 -15.23 -29.29 -0.82
N ALA A 176 -15.56 -29.71 0.40
CA ALA A 176 -14.82 -30.77 1.10
C ALA A 176 -14.90 -32.10 0.35
N GLU A 177 -16.06 -32.44 -0.21
CA GLU A 177 -16.28 -33.65 -0.98
C GLU A 177 -15.58 -33.59 -2.35
N VAL A 178 -15.57 -32.44 -3.04
CA VAL A 178 -14.79 -32.26 -4.29
C VAL A 178 -13.32 -32.58 -4.09
N LEU A 179 -12.73 -32.14 -2.97
CA LEU A 179 -11.31 -32.39 -2.68
C LEU A 179 -11.00 -33.88 -2.47
N GLU A 180 -11.98 -34.69 -2.07
CA GLU A 180 -11.82 -36.15 -1.97
C GLU A 180 -11.94 -36.85 -3.34
N ILE A 181 -12.71 -36.26 -4.26
CA ILE A 181 -13.01 -36.86 -5.58
C ILE A 181 -11.88 -36.63 -6.59
N ILE A 182 -11.23 -35.45 -6.57
CA ILE A 182 -10.16 -35.10 -7.52
C ILE A 182 -8.85 -35.79 -7.10
N PRO A 183 -8.45 -36.91 -7.73
CA PRO A 183 -7.26 -37.63 -7.33
C PRO A 183 -6.04 -36.85 -7.83
N GLY A 184 -5.24 -36.30 -6.92
CA GLY A 184 -3.97 -35.62 -7.28
C GLY A 184 -3.69 -34.30 -6.55
N ARG A 185 -4.64 -33.74 -5.78
CA ARG A 185 -4.38 -32.53 -4.96
C ARG A 185 -3.90 -32.84 -3.53
N ILE A 186 -4.13 -34.06 -3.04
CA ILE A 186 -3.68 -34.50 -1.71
C ILE A 186 -2.14 -34.58 -1.61
N GLU A 187 -1.40 -34.59 -2.73
CA GLU A 187 0.03 -34.92 -2.65
C GLU A 187 0.97 -33.76 -2.25
N LYS A 188 0.57 -32.48 -2.32
CA LYS A 188 1.51 -31.37 -2.02
C LYS A 188 1.40 -30.75 -0.63
N ASP A 189 0.22 -30.72 -0.02
CA ASP A 189 -0.01 -30.05 1.27
C ASP A 189 -0.74 -30.94 2.29
N ASP A 190 -0.71 -32.28 2.17
CA ASP A 190 -1.35 -33.17 3.14
C ASP A 190 -0.59 -33.22 4.48
N TRP A 191 -0.74 -32.15 5.26
CA TRP A 191 -0.37 -32.08 6.66
C TRP A 191 -1.29 -32.96 7.53
N ILE A 192 -2.48 -33.34 7.06
CA ILE A 192 -3.47 -34.13 7.81
C ILE A 192 -3.08 -35.61 7.84
N GLY A 193 -2.65 -36.18 6.71
CA GLY A 193 -2.07 -37.51 6.63
C GLY A 193 -0.74 -37.60 7.39
N GLN A 194 0.13 -36.59 7.25
CA GLN A 194 1.36 -36.49 8.05
C GLN A 194 1.07 -36.41 9.56
N ALA A 195 0.06 -35.63 9.98
CA ALA A 195 -0.34 -35.52 11.38
C ALA A 195 -0.92 -36.84 11.93
N ARG A 196 -1.70 -37.58 11.13
CA ARG A 196 -2.19 -38.93 11.50
C ARG A 196 -1.06 -39.93 11.69
N GLU A 197 -0.07 -39.93 10.81
CA GLU A 197 1.08 -40.82 10.91
C GLU A 197 2.03 -40.43 12.06
N LEU A 198 2.20 -39.14 12.34
CA LEU A 198 2.93 -38.67 13.53
C LEU A 198 2.22 -39.05 14.83
N ALA A 199 0.89 -38.97 14.88
CA ALA A 199 0.11 -39.38 16.05
C ALA A 199 0.19 -40.89 16.30
N LYS A 200 0.20 -41.72 15.25
CA LYS A 200 0.41 -43.18 15.36
C LYS A 200 1.81 -43.56 15.85
N LYS A 201 2.83 -42.75 15.56
CA LYS A 201 4.21 -42.99 16.02
C LYS A 201 4.47 -42.56 17.46
N GLN A 202 3.53 -41.84 18.10
CA GLN A 202 3.63 -41.40 19.49
C GLN A 202 2.85 -42.28 20.48
N HIS A 203 2.27 -43.39 20.02
CA HIS A 203 1.67 -44.45 20.83
C HIS A 203 2.35 -45.77 20.50
#